data_AF-A0A6M4P803-F1
#
_entry.id   AF-A0A6M4P803-F1
#
_cell.length_a   1.000
_cell.length_b   1.000
_cell.length_c   1.000
_cell.angle_alpha   90.00
_cell.angle_beta   90.00
_cell.angle_gamma   90.00
#
_symmetry.space_group_name_H-M   'P 1'
#
loop_
_entity.id
_entity.type
_entity.pdbx_description
1 polymer ?
#
loop_
_entity_poly.entity_id
_entity_poly.type
_entity_poly.pdbx_seq_one_letter_code
_entity_poly.pdbx_strand_id
1 'polypeptide(L)'
;MNLLDTTKVKMLDYVVYHKAEKMGYAALNINNLAIYTKKSTDGKKGSRIWLIAGEGKPRRYYLRASFLISNVMHSDKPEFISKITGTDGQLFDPMPLLNGHAWMPDFVEEQGRFAFGFNKIKDEEVIKGLRQILVANTLRSMNG
;
A
#
# COMPACT_ATOMS: atom_id res chain seq x y z
N MET A 1 -6.56 36.66 17.45
CA MET A 1 -6.25 36.34 16.04
C MET A 1 -5.37 35.10 16.01
N ASN A 2 -5.98 33.96 15.72
CA ASN A 2 -5.43 32.83 14.96
C ASN A 2 -6.51 31.74 14.95
N LEU A 3 -7.27 31.70 13.85
CA LEU A 3 -8.10 30.55 13.54
C LEU A 3 -7.16 29.36 13.35
N LEU A 4 -7.42 28.28 14.07
CA LEU A 4 -6.89 26.97 13.74
C LEU A 4 -7.43 26.62 12.35
N ASP A 5 -6.61 26.81 11.32
CA ASP A 5 -6.80 26.17 10.02
C ASP A 5 -6.49 24.68 10.20
N THR A 6 -7.42 23.95 10.82
CA THR A 6 -7.50 22.51 10.68
C THR A 6 -8.23 22.20 9.38
N THR A 7 -7.63 22.58 8.25
CA THR A 7 -7.86 21.86 7.01
C THR A 7 -7.51 20.41 7.33
N LYS A 8 -8.53 19.56 7.47
CA LYS A 8 -8.35 18.10 7.47
C LYS A 8 -7.55 17.79 6.22
N VAL A 9 -6.24 17.57 6.36
CA VAL A 9 -5.42 17.08 5.26
C VAL A 9 -6.11 15.82 4.79
N LYS A 10 -6.67 15.85 3.58
CA LYS A 10 -7.42 14.73 3.04
C LYS A 10 -6.46 13.55 2.98
N MET A 11 -6.68 12.55 3.84
CA MET A 11 -5.91 11.32 3.81
C MET A 11 -6.17 10.65 2.46
N LEU A 12 -5.12 10.53 1.65
CA LEU A 12 -5.19 9.86 0.36
C LEU A 12 -4.76 8.41 0.52
N ASP A 13 -5.17 7.57 -0.42
CA ASP A 13 -4.80 6.17 -0.49
C ASP A 13 -3.87 5.97 -1.70
N TYR A 14 -2.74 5.32 -1.46
CA TYR A 14 -1.73 5.00 -2.48
C TYR A 14 -1.49 3.50 -2.52
N VAL A 15 -1.29 2.97 -3.71
CA VAL A 15 -0.86 1.59 -3.91
C VAL A 15 0.62 1.54 -4.24
N VAL A 16 1.28 0.48 -3.76
CA VAL A 16 2.62 0.07 -4.21
C VAL A 16 2.56 -1.40 -4.58
N TYR A 17 3.09 -1.72 -5.75
CA TYR A 17 3.18 -3.10 -6.20
C TYR A 17 4.58 -3.68 -5.94
N HIS A 18 4.64 -4.74 -5.13
CA HIS A 18 5.82 -5.56 -4.93
C HIS A 18 5.93 -6.59 -6.04
N LYS A 19 6.91 -6.38 -6.92
CA LYS A 19 7.31 -7.35 -7.94
C LYS A 19 8.55 -8.09 -7.46
N ALA A 20 8.38 -9.33 -6.99
CA ALA A 20 9.47 -10.11 -6.38
C ALA A 20 10.72 -10.19 -7.28
N GLU A 21 10.55 -10.37 -8.59
CA GLU A 21 11.68 -10.46 -9.54
C GLU A 21 12.48 -9.15 -9.61
N LYS A 22 11.82 -8.01 -9.41
CA LYS A 22 12.48 -6.69 -9.40
C LYS A 22 13.09 -6.37 -8.04
N MET A 23 12.47 -6.85 -6.96
CA MET A 23 12.90 -6.54 -5.60
C MET A 23 13.99 -7.50 -5.08
N GLY A 24 14.14 -8.66 -5.72
CA GLY A 24 15.12 -9.69 -5.35
C GLY A 24 14.69 -10.59 -4.18
N TYR A 25 13.43 -10.48 -3.71
CA TYR A 25 12.90 -11.30 -2.62
C TYR A 25 11.36 -11.39 -2.66
N ALA A 26 10.82 -12.45 -2.05
CA ALA A 26 9.37 -12.70 -1.97
C ALA A 26 8.66 -11.68 -1.07
N ALA A 27 7.39 -11.39 -1.36
CA ALA A 27 6.60 -10.44 -0.56
C ALA A 27 6.46 -10.87 0.91
N LEU A 28 6.42 -12.17 1.17
CA LEU A 28 6.37 -12.73 2.52
C LEU A 28 7.59 -12.34 3.37
N ASN A 29 8.74 -12.06 2.75
CA ASN A 29 9.97 -11.66 3.45
C ASN A 29 9.96 -10.18 3.85
N ILE A 30 8.91 -9.42 3.53
CA ILE A 30 8.72 -8.04 3.99
C ILE A 30 8.31 -8.07 5.46
N ASN A 31 9.22 -7.68 6.34
CA ASN A 31 9.05 -7.74 7.80
C ASN A 31 8.86 -6.36 8.46
N ASN A 32 8.79 -5.30 7.66
CA ASN A 32 8.60 -3.94 8.14
C ASN A 32 7.58 -3.17 7.29
N LEU A 33 6.97 -2.16 7.89
CA LEU A 33 6.04 -1.24 7.23
C LEU A 33 6.83 -0.21 6.41
N ALA A 34 7.46 -0.69 5.33
CA ALA A 34 8.30 0.13 4.47
C ALA A 34 8.14 -0.22 2.98
N ILE A 35 8.29 0.78 2.13
CA ILE A 35 8.37 0.63 0.67
C ILE A 35 9.48 1.51 0.08
N TYR A 36 9.88 1.19 -1.14
CA TYR A 36 10.87 1.94 -1.90
C TYR A 36 10.24 2.47 -3.19
N THR A 37 10.58 3.69 -3.58
CA THR A 37 10.02 4.29 -4.80
C THR A 37 11.00 5.24 -5.50
N LYS A 38 10.84 5.33 -6.84
CA LYS A 38 11.47 6.35 -7.68
C LYS A 38 10.56 7.59 -7.86
N LYS A 39 9.33 7.55 -7.37
CA LYS A 39 8.33 8.61 -7.55
C LYS A 39 8.46 9.67 -6.45
N SER A 40 8.09 10.92 -6.77
CA SER A 40 8.05 11.99 -5.77
C SER A 40 7.15 11.61 -4.59
N THR A 41 7.58 11.99 -3.41
CA THR A 41 6.93 11.71 -2.12
C THR A 41 6.43 12.98 -1.43
N ASP A 42 6.54 14.13 -2.09
CA ASP A 42 6.18 15.44 -1.53
C ASP A 42 4.68 15.50 -1.24
N GLY A 43 4.33 16.02 -0.05
CA GLY A 43 2.96 16.19 0.41
C GLY A 43 2.21 14.89 0.75
N LYS A 44 2.89 13.73 0.84
CA LYS A 44 2.22 12.42 1.02
C LYS A 44 2.20 11.91 2.47
N LYS A 45 2.91 12.57 3.39
CA LYS A 45 2.86 12.22 4.82
C LYS A 45 1.42 12.24 5.33
N GLY A 46 1.07 11.29 6.20
CA GLY A 46 -0.28 11.07 6.71
C GLY A 46 -1.23 10.31 5.77
N SER A 47 -0.86 10.08 4.50
CA SER A 47 -1.63 9.24 3.58
C SER A 47 -1.40 7.75 3.84
N ARG A 48 -2.31 6.88 3.37
CA ARG A 48 -2.22 5.43 3.54
C ARG A 48 -1.55 4.77 2.34
N ILE A 49 -0.70 3.79 2.60
CA ILE A 49 -0.14 2.87 1.61
C ILE A 49 -0.87 1.53 1.69
N TRP A 50 -1.10 0.94 0.51
CA TRP A 50 -1.53 -0.44 0.29
C TRP A 50 -0.44 -1.15 -0.52
N LEU A 51 0.29 -2.06 0.12
CA LEU A 51 1.34 -2.83 -0.52
C LEU A 51 0.78 -4.15 -1.04
N ILE A 52 0.76 -4.29 -2.37
CA ILE A 52 0.20 -5.44 -3.06
C ILE A 52 1.31 -6.25 -3.70
N ALA A 53 1.27 -7.56 -3.53
CA ALA A 53 2.15 -8.49 -4.21
C ALA A 53 1.39 -9.22 -5.31
N GLY A 54 2.08 -9.59 -6.40
CA GLY A 54 1.50 -10.42 -7.45
C GLY A 54 2.37 -11.61 -7.80
N GLU A 55 1.79 -12.81 -7.81
CA GLU A 55 2.51 -14.08 -7.99
C GLU A 55 1.79 -15.04 -8.96
N GLY A 56 2.54 -15.94 -9.60
CA GLY A 56 1.99 -17.02 -10.42
C GLY A 56 1.48 -16.63 -11.82
N LYS A 57 0.98 -17.65 -12.53
CA LYS A 57 0.32 -17.59 -13.84
C LYS A 57 -0.88 -18.59 -13.83
N PRO A 58 -2.15 -18.14 -13.89
CA PRO A 58 -2.60 -16.75 -13.94
C PRO A 58 -2.21 -15.94 -12.71
N ARG A 59 -2.12 -14.62 -12.84
CA ARG A 59 -1.60 -13.73 -11.79
C ARG A 59 -2.57 -13.66 -10.60
N ARG A 60 -2.07 -13.99 -9.42
CA ARG A 60 -2.76 -13.81 -8.13
C ARG A 60 -2.21 -12.59 -7.42
N TYR A 61 -3.09 -11.74 -6.90
CA TYR A 61 -2.78 -10.51 -6.19
C TYR A 61 -3.11 -10.66 -4.71
N TYR A 62 -2.19 -10.23 -3.86
CA TYR A 62 -2.28 -10.36 -2.41
C TYR A 62 -2.01 -9.04 -1.74
N LEU A 63 -2.70 -8.77 -0.64
CA LEU A 63 -2.38 -7.62 0.21
C LEU A 63 -1.31 -8.03 1.22
N ARG A 64 -0.11 -7.42 1.14
CA ARG A 64 1.01 -7.71 2.04
C ARG A 64 1.07 -6.76 3.22
N ALA A 65 0.81 -5.47 3.01
CA ALA A 65 0.86 -4.49 4.08
C ALA A 65 -0.09 -3.32 3.86
N SER A 66 -0.49 -2.65 4.95
CA SER A 66 -1.08 -1.32 4.91
C SER A 66 -0.53 -0.47 6.05
N PHE A 67 -0.26 0.81 5.84
CA PHE A 67 0.24 1.72 6.88
C PHE A 67 0.03 3.19 6.52
N LEU A 68 0.00 4.08 7.51
CA LEU A 68 0.08 5.53 7.30
C LEU A 68 1.53 5.96 7.12
N ILE A 69 1.79 6.83 6.14
CA ILE A 69 3.12 7.37 5.89
C ILE A 69 3.52 8.29 7.05
N SER A 70 4.49 7.86 7.85
CA SER A 70 5.02 8.62 8.97
C SER A 70 6.36 9.28 8.61
N ASN A 71 7.21 8.58 7.85
CA ASN A 71 8.52 9.08 7.46
C ASN A 71 8.85 8.83 5.98
N VAL A 72 9.62 9.75 5.42
CA VAL A 72 10.14 9.70 4.06
C VAL A 72 11.61 10.09 4.14
N MET A 73 12.48 9.19 3.69
CA MET A 73 13.93 9.32 3.76
C MET A 73 14.55 9.01 2.40
N HIS A 74 15.81 9.41 2.22
CA HIS A 74 16.59 8.91 1.09
C HIS A 74 16.72 7.38 1.15
N SER A 75 16.70 6.75 -0.01
CA SER A 75 16.82 5.30 -0.13
C SER A 75 18.23 4.82 0.22
N ASP A 76 18.31 3.67 0.89
CA ASP A 76 19.55 2.89 1.06
C ASP A 76 19.82 1.96 -0.15
N LYS A 77 18.89 1.88 -1.10
CA LYS A 77 18.99 1.13 -2.35
C LYS A 77 19.23 2.10 -3.53
N PRO A 78 20.33 1.94 -4.30
CA PRO A 78 20.66 2.84 -5.41
C PRO A 78 19.59 2.96 -6.49
N GLU A 79 18.77 1.92 -6.65
CA GLU A 79 17.69 1.89 -7.63
C GLU A 79 16.46 2.72 -7.25
N PHE A 80 16.39 3.27 -6.04
CA PHE A 80 15.22 4.03 -5.58
C PHE A 80 15.66 5.38 -5.03
N ILE A 81 14.77 6.36 -5.09
CA ILE A 81 15.06 7.72 -4.59
C ILE A 81 14.69 7.80 -3.11
N SER A 82 13.52 7.26 -2.76
CA SER A 82 12.96 7.38 -1.42
C SER A 82 12.66 6.02 -0.81
N LYS A 83 12.93 5.91 0.48
CA LYS A 83 12.37 4.91 1.39
C LYS A 83 11.25 5.57 2.19
N ILE A 84 10.08 4.95 2.18
CA ILE A 84 8.91 5.41 2.93
C ILE A 84 8.65 4.39 4.03
N THR A 85 8.51 4.86 5.27
CA THR A 85 8.12 4.02 6.41
C THR A 85 6.83 4.55 7.04
N GLY A 86 6.14 3.69 7.79
CA GLY A 86 4.86 4.04 8.36
C GLY A 86 4.57 3.58 9.77
N THR A 87 3.44 4.07 10.27
CA THR A 87 2.79 3.70 11.53
C THR A 87 1.35 3.28 11.25
N ASP A 88 0.59 2.89 12.28
CA ASP A 88 -0.84 2.58 12.19
C ASP A 88 -1.18 1.63 11.03
N GLY A 89 -0.42 0.54 11.02
CA GLY A 89 -0.36 -0.39 9.92
C GLY A 89 -0.23 -1.85 10.35
N GLN A 90 -0.34 -2.71 9.36
CA GLN A 90 -0.37 -4.15 9.52
C GLN A 90 0.44 -4.80 8.42
N LEU A 91 1.25 -5.79 8.79
CA LEU A 91 1.74 -6.82 7.88
C LEU A 91 0.74 -7.97 7.91
N PHE A 92 0.25 -8.36 6.75
CA PHE A 92 -0.73 -9.41 6.64
C PHE A 92 -0.04 -10.76 6.49
N ASP A 93 -0.26 -11.64 7.46
CA ASP A 93 0.15 -13.03 7.44
C ASP A 93 -0.91 -13.90 8.15
N PRO A 94 -1.69 -14.72 7.42
CA PRO A 94 -1.64 -14.95 5.98
C PRO A 94 -2.05 -13.70 5.16
N MET A 95 -1.50 -13.55 3.95
CA MET A 95 -1.86 -12.44 3.04
C MET A 95 -3.25 -12.66 2.41
N PRO A 96 -4.21 -11.72 2.55
CA PRO A 96 -5.50 -11.79 1.87
C PRO A 96 -5.36 -11.83 0.34
N LEU A 97 -6.05 -12.77 -0.31
CA LEU A 97 -6.16 -12.85 -1.77
C LEU A 97 -7.17 -11.83 -2.29
N LEU A 98 -6.76 -10.99 -3.24
CA LEU A 98 -7.60 -9.89 -3.75
C LEU A 98 -8.41 -10.26 -5.01
N ASN A 99 -8.00 -11.29 -5.76
CA ASN A 99 -8.65 -11.67 -7.03
C ASN A 99 -10.15 -11.96 -6.94
N GLY A 100 -10.65 -12.38 -5.77
CA GLY A 100 -12.07 -12.70 -5.57
C GLY A 100 -12.98 -11.49 -5.37
N HIS A 101 -12.42 -10.28 -5.22
CA HIS A 101 -13.19 -9.08 -5.02
C HIS A 101 -13.66 -8.46 -6.34
N ALA A 102 -14.92 -8.03 -6.39
CA ALA A 102 -15.53 -7.46 -7.60
C ALA A 102 -14.82 -6.21 -8.13
N TRP A 103 -14.20 -5.41 -7.26
CA TRP A 103 -13.45 -4.21 -7.62
C TRP A 103 -12.04 -4.48 -8.17
N MET A 104 -11.55 -5.73 -8.09
CA MET A 104 -10.16 -6.03 -8.45
C MET A 104 -9.84 -5.83 -9.93
N PRO A 105 -10.67 -6.23 -10.91
CA PRO A 105 -10.37 -6.01 -12.33
C PRO A 105 -10.20 -4.53 -12.68
N ASP A 106 -11.13 -3.69 -12.24
CA ASP A 106 -11.12 -2.25 -12.50
C ASP A 106 -9.93 -1.59 -11.81
N PHE A 107 -9.59 -2.02 -10.60
CA PHE A 107 -8.40 -1.55 -9.91
C PHE A 107 -7.10 -1.88 -10.66
N VAL A 108 -6.97 -3.10 -11.21
CA VAL A 108 -5.78 -3.46 -12.00
C VAL A 108 -5.63 -2.51 -13.20
N GLU A 109 -6.72 -2.20 -13.89
CA GLU A 109 -6.70 -1.29 -15.04
C GLU A 109 -6.44 0.16 -14.62
N GLU A 110 -7.08 0.65 -13.54
CA GLU A 110 -6.86 1.98 -12.97
C GLU A 110 -5.37 2.23 -12.64
N GLN A 111 -4.69 1.19 -12.14
CA GLN A 111 -3.28 1.25 -11.76
C GLN A 111 -2.33 0.95 -12.93
N GLY A 112 -2.83 0.90 -14.17
CA GLY A 112 -2.05 0.61 -15.37
C GLY A 112 -1.37 -0.75 -15.29
N ARG A 113 -2.10 -1.74 -14.77
CA ARG A 113 -1.59 -3.10 -14.48
C ARG A 113 -0.35 -3.07 -13.58
N PHE A 114 -0.34 -2.11 -12.64
CA PHE A 114 0.73 -1.78 -11.71
C PHE A 114 2.05 -1.28 -12.34
N ALA A 115 2.04 -0.88 -13.61
CA ALA A 115 3.22 -0.34 -14.28
C ALA A 115 3.69 1.00 -13.68
N PHE A 116 2.80 1.74 -13.00
CA PHE A 116 3.11 3.07 -12.45
C PHE A 116 3.90 3.03 -11.14
N GLY A 117 3.94 1.88 -10.45
CA GLY A 117 4.59 1.73 -9.15
C GLY A 117 3.80 2.41 -8.04
N PHE A 118 4.44 3.31 -7.28
CA PHE A 118 3.77 4.12 -6.25
C PHE A 118 2.77 5.09 -6.90
N ASN A 119 1.48 4.82 -6.74
CA ASN A 119 0.42 5.56 -7.43
C ASN A 119 -0.82 5.79 -6.55
N LYS A 120 -1.56 6.86 -6.82
CA LYS A 120 -2.78 7.20 -6.07
C LYS A 120 -3.94 6.30 -6.52
N ILE A 121 -4.70 5.81 -5.54
CA ILE A 121 -6.00 5.15 -5.77
C ILE A 121 -7.07 6.24 -5.82
N LYS A 122 -7.87 6.25 -6.89
CA LYS A 122 -8.97 7.19 -7.12
C LYS A 122 -10.32 6.52 -6.94
N ASP A 123 -10.40 5.22 -7.23
CA ASP A 123 -11.64 4.45 -7.09
C ASP A 123 -12.02 4.27 -5.61
N GLU A 124 -13.18 4.79 -5.23
CA GLU A 124 -13.67 4.75 -3.86
C GLU A 124 -14.12 3.35 -3.42
N GLU A 125 -14.62 2.50 -4.33
CA GLU A 125 -15.01 1.13 -4.02
C GLU A 125 -13.79 0.26 -3.74
N VAL A 126 -12.69 0.49 -4.46
CA VAL A 126 -11.39 -0.14 -4.15
C VAL A 126 -10.92 0.25 -2.75
N ILE A 127 -10.92 1.56 -2.45
CA ILE A 127 -10.49 2.07 -1.14
C ILE A 127 -11.34 1.46 -0.02
N LYS A 128 -12.66 1.43 -0.20
CA LYS A 128 -13.60 0.83 0.74
C LYS A 128 -13.33 -0.66 0.94
N GLY A 129 -13.14 -1.41 -0.14
CA GLY A 129 -12.82 -2.84 -0.09
C GLY A 129 -11.53 -3.14 0.65
N LEU A 130 -10.46 -2.40 0.36
CA LEU A 130 -9.18 -2.52 1.06
C LEU A 130 -9.30 -2.21 2.56
N ARG A 131 -10.07 -1.18 2.93
CA ARG A 131 -10.33 -0.83 4.33
C ARG A 131 -11.15 -1.90 5.06
N GLN A 132 -12.12 -2.52 4.40
CA GLN A 132 -12.86 -3.65 4.97
C GLN A 132 -11.95 -4.83 5.28
N ILE A 133 -11.01 -5.16 4.38
CA ILE A 133 -10.00 -6.21 4.60
C ILE A 133 -9.14 -5.86 5.82
N LEU A 134 -8.65 -4.62 5.91
CA LEU A 134 -7.86 -4.15 7.05
C LEU A 134 -8.61 -4.31 8.37
N VAL A 135 -9.85 -3.80 8.46
CA VAL A 135 -10.66 -3.89 9.68
C VAL A 135 -10.91 -5.35 10.07
N ALA A 136 -11.31 -6.18 9.11
CA ALA A 136 -11.56 -7.60 9.37
C ALA A 136 -10.31 -8.32 9.89
N ASN A 137 -9.12 -7.99 9.38
CA ASN A 137 -7.88 -8.60 9.81
C ASN A 137 -7.43 -8.10 11.20
N THR A 138 -7.59 -6.81 11.49
CA THR A 138 -7.33 -6.25 12.82
C THR A 138 -8.21 -6.91 13.89
N LEU A 139 -9.51 -7.10 13.60
CA LEU A 139 -10.42 -7.77 14.53
C LEU A 139 -10.01 -9.24 14.78
N ARG A 140 -9.54 -9.94 13.75
CA ARG A 140 -9.03 -11.31 13.91
C ARG A 140 -7.77 -11.36 14.77
N SER A 141 -6.84 -10.44 14.59
CA SER A 141 -5.59 -10.41 15.38
C SER A 141 -5.76 -10.00 16.84
N MET A 142 -6.88 -9.37 17.20
CA MET A 142 -7.18 -9.03 18.60
C MET A 142 -7.87 -10.17 19.36
N ASN A 143 -8.45 -11.13 18.64
CA ASN A 143 -9.25 -12.23 19.20
C ASN A 143 -8.54 -13.59 19.19
N GLY A 144 -7.29 -13.65 18.73
CA GLY A 144 -6.44 -14.85 18.73
C GLY A 144 -5.23 -14.66 19.61
#